data_AF-A0AAV0Q074-F1
#
_entry.id   AF-A0AAV0Q074-F1
#
_cell.length_a   1.000
_cell.length_b   1.000
_cell.length_c   1.000
_cell.angle_alpha   90.00
_cell.angle_beta   90.00
_cell.angle_gamma   90.00
#
_symmetry.space_group_name_H-M   'P 1'
#
loop_
_entity.id
_entity.type
_entity.pdbx_description
1 polymer ?
#
loop_
_entity_poly.entity_id
_entity_poly.type
_entity_poly.pdbx_seq_one_letter_code
_entity_poly.pdbx_strand_id
1 'polypeptide(L)'
;MLVRETAAEHVEERQSDWAYSKPVVILDIIWNLAFVAAGVAVLVLSTEERANMPLRLWIVGYGLQCLLHMGCVCVEYRRRRRRRFSVLMFSASIAKHLESANTMFSFIWWIIGFYWVSAGGQALAQDSPQLYWLCIIYLGFDVFFVVFCVALACVIGIAVCCCLPCIIAILYAVADQEGASKEDIDQLVKFKFRRASDNEKLAVGDQETPGGIMTECGTDSPIEHVLSQEDAECCICLSSYDDGVELRELPCGHHFHCTCVDKWLHINATCPLCKYNILKSSRQDREEV
;
A
#
# COMPACT_ATOMS: atom_id res chain seq x y z
N MET A 1 -0.03 -2.87 12.06
CA MET A 1 0.51 -3.94 11.20
C MET A 1 -0.53 -4.36 10.17
N LEU A 2 -1.73 -4.76 10.61
CA LEU A 2 -2.87 -5.17 9.76
C LEU A 2 -3.23 -4.22 8.59
N VAL A 3 -3.25 -2.91 8.82
CA VAL A 3 -3.61 -1.91 7.79
C VAL A 3 -2.55 -1.80 6.67
N ARG A 4 -1.27 -2.01 7.01
CA ARG A 4 -0.18 -2.00 6.01
C ARG A 4 -0.20 -3.27 5.17
N GLU A 5 -0.55 -4.41 5.78
CA GLU A 5 -0.70 -5.70 5.08
C GLU A 5 -1.89 -5.67 4.11
N THR A 6 -3.06 -5.18 4.54
CA THR A 6 -4.25 -5.06 3.66
C THR A 6 -4.03 -4.06 2.52
N ALA A 7 -3.33 -2.95 2.76
CA ALA A 7 -2.97 -2.01 1.69
C ALA A 7 -2.00 -2.63 0.67
N ALA A 8 -1.02 -3.42 1.12
CA ALA A 8 -0.09 -4.12 0.24
C ALA A 8 -0.80 -5.19 -0.61
N GLU A 9 -1.68 -6.00 0.00
CA GLU A 9 -2.48 -7.00 -0.71
C GLU A 9 -3.37 -6.37 -1.79
N HIS A 10 -4.04 -5.24 -1.50
CA HIS A 10 -4.87 -4.55 -2.49
C HIS A 10 -4.07 -3.96 -3.65
N VAL A 11 -2.84 -3.48 -3.41
CA VAL A 11 -1.96 -2.99 -4.47
C VAL A 11 -1.48 -4.16 -5.34
N GLU A 12 -1.09 -5.27 -4.73
CA GLU A 12 -0.66 -6.48 -5.45
C GLU A 12 -1.79 -7.08 -6.30
N GLU A 13 -3.01 -7.13 -5.75
CA GLU A 13 -4.21 -7.59 -6.46
C GLU A 13 -4.50 -6.70 -7.68
N ARG A 14 -4.45 -5.37 -7.52
CA ARG A 14 -4.62 -4.44 -8.65
C ARG A 14 -3.49 -4.54 -9.67
N GLN A 15 -2.23 -4.60 -9.28
CA GLN A 15 -1.10 -4.77 -10.20
C GLN A 15 -1.27 -6.03 -11.05
N SER A 16 -1.73 -7.12 -10.42
CA SER A 16 -2.02 -8.37 -11.10
C SER A 16 -3.17 -8.25 -12.11
N ASP A 17 -4.13 -7.34 -11.93
CA ASP A 17 -5.19 -7.08 -12.90
C ASP A 17 -4.72 -6.31 -14.14
N TRP A 18 -3.76 -5.39 -13.99
CA TRP A 18 -3.17 -4.64 -15.12
C TRP A 18 -2.33 -5.53 -16.04
N ALA A 19 -1.53 -6.43 -15.45
CA ALA A 19 -0.67 -7.34 -16.19
C ALA A 19 -1.46 -8.27 -17.13
N TYR A 20 -2.70 -8.65 -16.76
CA TYR A 20 -3.58 -9.49 -17.58
C TYR A 20 -4.68 -8.70 -18.28
N SER A 21 -4.46 -7.40 -18.51
CA SER A 21 -5.39 -6.61 -19.32
C SER A 21 -5.48 -7.18 -20.74
N LYS A 22 -6.69 -7.12 -21.33
CA LYS A 22 -6.94 -7.67 -22.68
C LYS A 22 -5.92 -7.23 -23.74
N PRO A 23 -5.57 -5.94 -23.88
CA PRO A 23 -4.65 -5.51 -24.92
C PRO A 23 -3.24 -6.06 -24.70
N VAL A 24 -2.76 -6.13 -23.45
CA VAL A 24 -1.44 -6.67 -23.12
C VAL A 24 -1.36 -8.15 -23.47
N VAL A 25 -2.36 -8.94 -23.07
CA VAL A 25 -2.42 -10.38 -23.38
C VAL A 25 -2.51 -10.63 -24.89
N ILE A 26 -3.30 -9.86 -25.62
CA ILE A 26 -3.42 -10.00 -27.08
C ILE A 26 -2.09 -9.68 -27.76
N LEU A 27 -1.42 -8.61 -27.34
CA LEU A 27 -0.13 -8.22 -27.88
C LEU A 27 0.94 -9.30 -27.64
N ASP A 28 1.00 -9.86 -26.42
CA ASP A 28 1.90 -10.96 -26.06
C ASP A 28 1.67 -12.20 -26.95
N ILE A 29 0.41 -12.60 -27.15
CA ILE A 29 0.06 -13.75 -27.99
C ILE A 29 0.47 -13.50 -29.46
N ILE A 30 0.15 -12.33 -30.02
CA ILE A 30 0.50 -11.99 -31.40
C ILE A 30 2.01 -12.03 -31.60
N TRP A 31 2.74 -11.44 -30.67
CA TRP A 31 4.21 -11.38 -30.70
C TRP A 31 4.84 -12.77 -30.65
N ASN A 32 4.47 -13.59 -29.67
CA ASN A 32 4.97 -14.97 -29.54
C ASN A 32 4.59 -15.84 -30.75
N LEU A 33 3.39 -15.66 -31.31
CA LEU A 33 2.98 -16.37 -32.52
C LEU A 33 3.84 -15.97 -33.73
N ALA A 34 4.23 -14.70 -33.84
CA ALA A 34 5.14 -14.24 -34.90
C ALA A 34 6.52 -14.89 -34.79
N PHE A 35 7.07 -15.06 -33.57
CA PHE A 35 8.30 -15.83 -33.34
C PHE A 35 8.14 -17.28 -33.80
N VAL A 36 7.09 -17.97 -33.38
CA VAL A 36 6.84 -19.36 -33.80
C VAL A 36 6.75 -19.46 -35.33
N ALA A 37 6.01 -18.56 -35.98
CA ALA A 37 5.85 -18.53 -37.43
C ALA A 37 7.18 -18.29 -38.16
N ALA A 38 7.99 -17.34 -37.70
CA ALA A 38 9.31 -17.07 -38.27
C ALA A 38 10.24 -18.28 -38.10
N GLY A 39 10.22 -18.94 -36.94
CA GLY A 39 11.02 -20.12 -36.66
C GLY A 39 10.65 -21.29 -37.56
N VAL A 40 9.36 -21.56 -37.73
CA VAL A 40 8.86 -22.58 -38.66
C VAL A 40 9.25 -22.25 -40.11
N ALA A 41 9.08 -21.00 -40.54
CA ALA A 41 9.43 -20.58 -41.90
C ALA A 41 10.91 -20.82 -42.20
N VAL A 42 11.81 -20.37 -41.32
CA VAL A 42 13.25 -20.59 -41.49
C VAL A 42 13.61 -22.07 -41.41
N LEU A 43 13.04 -22.83 -40.48
CA LEU A 43 13.28 -24.28 -40.41
C LEU A 43 12.90 -25.00 -41.72
N VAL A 44 11.83 -24.58 -42.39
CA VAL A 44 11.41 -25.12 -43.69
C VAL A 44 12.35 -24.68 -44.81
N LEU A 45 12.72 -23.39 -44.85
CA LEU A 45 13.61 -22.84 -45.88
C LEU A 45 15.04 -23.38 -45.78
N SER A 46 15.52 -23.66 -44.57
CA SER A 46 16.88 -24.14 -44.32
C SER A 46 17.01 -25.67 -44.35
N THR A 47 15.98 -26.41 -44.81
CA THR A 47 15.97 -27.88 -44.79
C THR A 47 17.15 -28.52 -45.53
N GLU A 48 17.63 -27.87 -46.60
CA GLU A 48 18.77 -28.30 -47.43
C GLU A 48 20.16 -27.98 -46.82
N GLU A 49 20.25 -27.14 -45.78
CA GLU A 49 21.51 -26.84 -45.10
C GLU A 49 22.02 -28.08 -44.34
N ARG A 50 23.33 -28.38 -44.41
CA ARG A 50 23.94 -29.57 -43.79
C ARG A 50 23.79 -29.50 -42.27
N ALA A 51 22.80 -30.22 -41.77
CA ALA A 51 22.38 -30.19 -40.38
C ALA A 51 23.41 -30.87 -39.47
N ASN A 52 24.37 -30.10 -38.95
CA ASN A 52 24.78 -30.35 -37.58
C ASN A 52 23.54 -30.08 -36.71
N MET A 53 23.18 -31.03 -35.85
CA MET A 53 21.87 -31.07 -35.20
C MET A 53 21.58 -30.10 -34.01
N PRO A 54 22.44 -29.17 -33.53
CA PRO A 54 22.11 -28.40 -32.32
C PRO A 54 21.13 -27.23 -32.52
N LEU A 55 21.25 -26.44 -33.59
CA LEU A 55 20.45 -25.21 -33.74
C LEU A 55 18.98 -25.48 -34.08
N ARG A 56 18.69 -26.47 -34.93
CA ARG A 56 17.30 -26.80 -35.29
C ARG A 56 16.51 -27.29 -34.08
N LEU A 57 17.13 -28.14 -33.25
CA LEU A 57 16.53 -28.58 -31.98
C LEU A 57 16.24 -27.39 -31.07
N TRP A 58 17.18 -26.43 -31.00
CA TRP A 58 17.00 -25.22 -30.21
C TRP A 58 15.78 -24.40 -30.66
N ILE A 59 15.66 -24.12 -31.96
CA ILE A 59 14.55 -23.34 -32.54
C ILE A 59 13.21 -24.04 -32.31
N VAL A 60 13.14 -25.37 -32.48
CA VAL A 60 11.92 -26.14 -32.20
C VAL A 60 11.56 -26.04 -30.72
N GLY A 61 12.53 -26.20 -29.82
CA GLY A 61 12.31 -26.05 -28.38
C GLY A 61 11.82 -24.65 -28.00
N TYR A 62 12.41 -23.60 -28.59
CA TYR A 62 11.99 -22.21 -28.39
C TYR A 62 10.53 -22.02 -28.85
N GLY A 63 10.17 -22.54 -30.03
CA GLY A 63 8.79 -22.47 -30.52
C GLY A 63 7.78 -23.19 -29.61
N LEU A 64 8.13 -24.39 -29.11
CA LEU A 64 7.30 -25.11 -28.15
C LEU A 64 7.13 -24.34 -26.83
N GLN A 65 8.20 -23.69 -26.36
CA GLN A 65 8.18 -22.87 -25.16
C GLN A 65 7.29 -21.64 -25.33
N CYS A 66 7.34 -20.95 -26.48
CA CYS A 66 6.42 -19.86 -26.82
C CYS A 66 4.96 -20.36 -26.81
N LEU A 67 4.68 -21.53 -27.41
CA LEU A 67 3.34 -22.12 -27.41
C LEU A 67 2.85 -22.47 -25.99
N LEU A 68 3.74 -23.03 -25.17
CA LEU A 68 3.44 -23.37 -23.77
C LEU A 68 3.16 -22.10 -22.94
N HIS A 69 3.99 -21.06 -23.09
CA HIS A 69 3.77 -19.75 -22.45
C HIS A 69 2.42 -19.15 -22.85
N MET A 70 2.14 -19.07 -24.16
CA MET A 70 0.85 -18.56 -24.66
C MET A 70 -0.33 -19.38 -24.11
N GLY A 71 -0.19 -20.70 -24.01
CA GLY A 71 -1.18 -21.59 -23.41
C GLY A 71 -1.42 -21.26 -21.94
N CYS A 72 -0.36 -21.10 -21.15
CA CYS A 72 -0.42 -20.68 -19.75
C CYS A 72 -1.12 -19.32 -19.60
N VAL A 73 -0.66 -18.29 -20.32
CA VAL A 73 -1.25 -16.94 -20.30
C VAL A 73 -2.73 -16.98 -20.67
N CYS A 74 -3.12 -17.75 -21.70
CA CYS A 74 -4.51 -17.93 -22.09
C CYS A 74 -5.36 -18.60 -21.00
N VAL A 75 -4.83 -19.65 -20.36
CA VAL A 75 -5.50 -20.35 -19.26
C VAL A 75 -5.70 -19.41 -18.08
N GLU A 76 -4.68 -18.64 -17.73
CA GLU A 76 -4.73 -17.68 -16.62
C GLU A 76 -5.67 -16.51 -16.89
N TYR A 77 -5.60 -15.92 -18.08
CA TYR A 77 -6.51 -14.87 -18.50
C TYR A 77 -7.98 -15.35 -18.48
N ARG A 78 -8.25 -16.56 -19.02
CA ARG A 78 -9.59 -17.18 -18.96
C ARG A 78 -10.02 -17.48 -17.52
N ARG A 79 -9.08 -17.91 -16.67
CA ARG A 79 -9.35 -18.21 -15.27
C ARG A 79 -9.68 -16.95 -14.48
N ARG A 80 -8.93 -15.85 -14.66
CA ARG A 80 -9.19 -14.56 -14.02
C ARG A 80 -10.53 -13.97 -14.47
N ARG A 81 -10.81 -14.02 -15.77
CA ARG A 81 -12.12 -13.62 -16.32
C ARG A 81 -13.27 -14.44 -15.75
N ARG A 82 -13.06 -15.74 -15.47
CA ARG A 82 -14.04 -16.61 -14.79
C ARG A 82 -14.10 -16.44 -13.27
N ARG A 83 -13.00 -16.10 -12.59
CA ARG A 83 -12.99 -15.82 -11.14
C ARG A 83 -13.80 -14.58 -10.77
N ARG A 84 -13.92 -13.60 -11.67
CA ARG A 84 -14.94 -12.53 -11.58
C ARG A 84 -16.39 -13.06 -11.55
N PHE A 85 -16.61 -14.35 -11.80
CA PHE A 85 -17.93 -14.98 -11.95
C PHE A 85 -18.13 -16.29 -11.15
N SER A 86 -17.08 -16.93 -10.59
CA SER A 86 -17.24 -18.13 -9.75
C SER A 86 -16.01 -18.43 -8.88
N VAL A 87 -16.26 -18.56 -7.58
CA VAL A 87 -15.34 -19.10 -6.56
C VAL A 87 -15.10 -20.58 -6.86
N LEU A 88 -13.89 -20.97 -7.25
CA LEU A 88 -13.47 -22.37 -7.24
C LEU A 88 -11.98 -22.49 -6.91
N MET A 89 -11.76 -22.87 -5.66
CA MET A 89 -10.49 -22.94 -4.95
C MET A 89 -10.00 -24.40 -4.99
N PHE A 90 -9.41 -24.83 -6.12
CA PHE A 90 -8.67 -26.11 -6.11
C PHE A 90 -7.53 -26.16 -7.14
N SER A 91 -7.65 -25.56 -8.33
CA SER A 91 -6.58 -25.58 -9.35
C SER A 91 -5.49 -24.49 -9.18
N ALA A 92 -5.38 -23.85 -8.01
CA ALA A 92 -4.51 -22.67 -7.82
C ALA A 92 -3.04 -23.01 -7.59
N SER A 93 -2.77 -24.04 -6.77
CA SER A 93 -1.40 -24.42 -6.41
C SER A 93 -0.66 -25.06 -7.60
N ILE A 94 -1.28 -26.01 -8.31
CA ILE A 94 -0.64 -26.71 -9.44
C ILE A 94 -0.28 -25.75 -10.58
N ALA A 95 -1.17 -24.79 -10.90
CA ALA A 95 -0.91 -23.81 -11.95
C ALA A 95 0.33 -22.94 -11.65
N LYS A 96 0.47 -22.47 -10.41
CA LYS A 96 1.64 -21.69 -9.97
C LYS A 96 2.94 -22.49 -10.04
N HIS A 97 2.91 -23.76 -9.65
CA HIS A 97 4.09 -24.63 -9.74
C HIS A 97 4.48 -24.91 -11.20
N LEU A 98 3.52 -25.12 -12.09
CA LEU A 98 3.78 -25.30 -13.52
C LEU A 98 4.35 -24.03 -14.17
N GLU A 99 3.84 -22.85 -13.80
CA GLU A 99 4.35 -21.57 -14.27
C GLU A 99 5.81 -21.35 -13.84
N SER A 100 6.11 -21.54 -12.55
CA SER A 100 7.47 -21.44 -12.02
C SER A 100 8.44 -22.44 -12.67
N ALA A 101 8.01 -23.69 -12.85
CA ALA A 101 8.80 -24.70 -13.53
C ALA A 101 9.05 -24.36 -15.01
N ASN A 102 8.04 -23.83 -15.71
CA ASN A 102 8.17 -23.41 -17.10
C ASN A 102 9.19 -22.26 -17.25
N THR A 103 9.16 -21.27 -16.36
CA THR A 103 10.12 -20.17 -16.35
C THR A 103 11.55 -20.67 -16.11
N MET A 104 11.73 -21.61 -15.19
CA MET A 104 13.05 -22.19 -14.93
C MET A 104 13.57 -22.98 -16.13
N PHE A 105 12.71 -23.79 -16.76
CA PHE A 105 13.05 -24.53 -17.97
C PHE A 105 13.39 -23.58 -19.13
N SER A 106 12.62 -22.51 -19.28
CA SER A 106 12.82 -21.46 -20.29
C SER A 106 14.21 -20.81 -20.18
N PHE A 107 14.63 -20.49 -18.96
CA PHE A 107 15.93 -19.89 -18.69
C PHE A 107 17.08 -20.86 -19.00
N ILE A 108 16.94 -22.13 -18.60
CA ILE A 108 17.94 -23.17 -18.90
C ILE A 108 18.06 -23.36 -20.42
N TRP A 109 16.94 -23.42 -21.13
CA TRP A 109 16.92 -23.56 -22.59
C TRP A 109 17.56 -22.38 -23.30
N TRP A 110 17.35 -21.17 -22.79
CA TRP A 110 17.99 -19.96 -23.28
C TRP A 110 19.52 -20.01 -23.10
N ILE A 111 20.03 -20.45 -21.94
CA ILE A 111 21.48 -20.63 -21.71
C ILE A 111 22.08 -21.63 -22.69
N ILE A 112 21.39 -22.75 -22.93
CA ILE A 112 21.83 -23.76 -23.90
C ILE A 112 21.94 -23.16 -25.31
N GLY A 113 20.97 -22.34 -25.71
CA GLY A 113 20.99 -21.60 -26.98
C GLY A 113 22.18 -20.67 -27.12
N PHE A 114 22.39 -19.83 -26.09
CA PHE A 114 23.54 -18.94 -26.03
C PHE A 114 24.86 -19.71 -26.13
N TYR A 115 24.98 -20.81 -25.37
CA TYR A 115 26.15 -21.69 -25.43
C TYR A 115 26.36 -22.26 -26.84
N TRP A 116 25.35 -22.84 -27.48
CA TRP A 116 25.48 -23.41 -28.82
C TRP A 116 25.83 -22.37 -29.90
N VAL A 117 25.25 -21.17 -29.84
CA VAL A 117 25.59 -20.07 -30.75
C VAL A 117 27.04 -19.61 -30.53
N SER A 118 27.47 -19.47 -29.27
CA SER A 118 28.82 -19.04 -28.93
C SER A 118 29.89 -20.11 -29.24
N ALA A 119 29.62 -21.38 -28.95
CA ALA A 119 30.51 -22.51 -29.20
C ALA A 119 30.62 -22.85 -30.70
N GLY A 120 29.57 -22.60 -31.47
CA GLY A 120 29.57 -22.82 -32.92
C GLY A 120 30.39 -21.81 -33.73
N GLY A 121 30.54 -20.60 -33.21
CA GLY A 121 31.41 -19.56 -33.76
C GLY A 121 31.22 -19.31 -35.27
N GLN A 122 32.33 -19.07 -35.98
CA GLN A 122 32.34 -18.75 -37.40
C GLN A 122 31.98 -19.95 -38.31
N ALA A 123 32.19 -21.19 -37.83
CA ALA A 123 31.89 -22.39 -38.60
C ALA A 123 30.39 -22.55 -38.84
N LEU A 124 29.57 -22.36 -37.80
CA LEU A 124 28.11 -22.41 -37.93
C LEU A 124 27.55 -21.25 -38.77
N ALA A 125 28.19 -20.08 -38.73
CA ALA A 125 27.80 -18.94 -39.55
C ALA A 125 28.01 -19.18 -41.06
N GLN A 126 28.97 -20.04 -41.43
CA GLN A 126 29.24 -20.42 -42.82
C GLN A 126 28.39 -21.61 -43.27
N ASP A 127 28.21 -22.62 -42.42
CA ASP A 127 27.52 -23.86 -42.77
C ASP A 127 25.99 -23.74 -42.76
N SER A 128 25.42 -22.86 -41.92
CA SER A 128 23.98 -22.70 -41.74
C SER A 128 23.60 -21.26 -41.37
N PRO A 129 23.79 -20.30 -42.29
CA PRO A 129 23.67 -18.87 -42.00
C PRO A 129 22.25 -18.48 -41.57
N GLN A 130 21.22 -19.05 -42.18
CA GLN A 130 19.83 -18.69 -41.88
C GLN A 130 19.45 -19.06 -40.44
N LEU A 131 19.80 -20.28 -40.02
CA LEU A 131 19.54 -20.78 -38.67
C LEU A 131 20.37 -20.01 -37.63
N TYR A 132 21.64 -19.73 -37.93
CA TYR A 132 22.54 -18.99 -37.05
C TYR A 132 22.02 -17.57 -36.74
N TRP A 133 21.71 -16.80 -37.79
CA TRP A 133 21.23 -15.42 -37.61
C TRP A 133 19.86 -15.36 -36.96
N LEU A 134 18.96 -16.30 -37.26
CA LEU A 134 17.68 -16.38 -36.56
C LEU A 134 17.89 -16.59 -35.05
N CYS A 135 18.77 -17.52 -34.66
CA CYS A 135 19.07 -17.76 -33.25
C CYS A 135 19.66 -16.52 -32.56
N ILE A 136 20.58 -15.80 -33.22
CA ILE A 136 21.11 -14.53 -32.70
C ILE A 136 20.00 -13.50 -32.51
N ILE A 137 19.10 -13.37 -33.49
CA ILE A 137 17.99 -12.42 -33.40
C ILE A 137 17.09 -12.77 -32.21
N TYR A 138 16.75 -14.04 -32.03
CA TYR A 138 15.90 -14.49 -30.91
C TYR A 138 16.55 -14.22 -29.57
N LEU A 139 17.81 -14.65 -29.38
CA LEU A 139 18.57 -14.39 -28.17
C LEU A 139 18.73 -12.90 -27.91
N GLY A 140 18.94 -12.09 -28.95
CA GLY A 140 19.06 -10.64 -28.85
C GLY A 140 17.77 -9.98 -28.35
N PHE A 141 16.61 -10.39 -28.89
CA PHE A 141 15.31 -9.93 -28.40
C PHE A 141 15.07 -10.37 -26.95
N ASP A 142 15.38 -11.62 -26.59
CA ASP A 142 15.22 -12.12 -25.23
C ASP A 142 16.04 -11.28 -24.23
N VAL A 143 17.30 -10.98 -24.54
CA VAL A 143 18.16 -10.12 -23.71
C VAL A 143 17.56 -8.72 -23.59
N PHE A 144 17.12 -8.14 -24.71
CA PHE A 144 16.51 -6.81 -24.71
C PHE A 144 15.28 -6.76 -23.79
N PHE A 145 14.38 -7.73 -23.88
CA PHE A 145 13.18 -7.81 -23.03
C PHE A 145 13.55 -8.00 -21.56
N VAL A 146 14.50 -8.87 -21.23
CA VAL A 146 14.95 -9.06 -19.84
C VAL A 146 15.51 -7.76 -19.26
N VAL A 147 16.39 -7.07 -19.99
CA VAL A 147 16.98 -5.81 -19.56
C VAL A 147 15.91 -4.72 -19.41
N PHE A 148 14.99 -4.60 -20.38
CA PHE A 148 13.89 -3.65 -20.33
C PHE A 148 12.98 -3.90 -19.12
N CYS A 149 12.59 -5.16 -18.87
CA CYS A 149 11.74 -5.53 -17.74
C CYS A 149 12.42 -5.22 -16.39
N VAL A 150 13.71 -5.52 -16.25
CA VAL A 150 14.48 -5.19 -15.03
C VAL A 150 14.55 -3.67 -14.84
N ALA A 151 14.86 -2.92 -15.90
CA ALA A 151 14.90 -1.46 -15.82
C ALA A 151 13.54 -0.85 -15.42
N LEU A 152 12.45 -1.33 -16.03
CA LEU A 152 11.09 -0.89 -15.70
C LEU A 152 10.72 -1.23 -14.25
N ALA A 153 11.03 -2.44 -13.79
CA ALA A 153 10.79 -2.85 -12.40
C ALA A 153 11.56 -1.96 -11.41
N CYS A 154 12.82 -1.64 -11.71
CA CYS A 154 13.62 -0.70 -10.91
C CYS A 154 12.99 0.70 -10.88
N VAL A 155 12.56 1.23 -12.02
CA VAL A 155 11.91 2.56 -12.11
C VAL A 155 10.63 2.59 -11.30
N ILE A 156 9.77 1.57 -11.43
CA ILE A 156 8.53 1.46 -10.64
C ILE A 156 8.88 1.35 -9.15
N GLY A 157 9.84 0.52 -8.78
CA GLY A 157 10.30 0.37 -7.39
C GLY A 157 10.77 1.69 -6.79
N ILE A 158 11.60 2.45 -7.51
CA ILE A 158 12.08 3.77 -7.09
C ILE A 158 10.91 4.75 -6.96
N ALA A 159 10.03 4.83 -7.97
CA ALA A 159 8.88 5.72 -7.93
C ALA A 159 7.97 5.41 -6.72
N VAL A 160 7.70 4.14 -6.46
CA VAL A 160 6.94 3.70 -5.28
C VAL A 160 7.66 4.08 -3.99
N CYS A 161 8.96 3.81 -3.86
CA CYS A 161 9.75 4.16 -2.67
C CYS A 161 9.82 5.67 -2.42
N CYS A 162 9.86 6.50 -3.47
CA CYS A 162 9.91 7.96 -3.34
C CYS A 162 8.55 8.59 -3.12
N CYS A 163 7.50 8.08 -3.77
CA CYS A 163 6.16 8.67 -3.72
C CYS A 163 5.34 8.19 -2.53
N LEU A 164 5.49 6.93 -2.10
CA LEU A 164 4.70 6.39 -0.99
C LEU A 164 4.90 7.16 0.34
N PRO A 165 6.13 7.49 0.78
CA PRO A 165 6.32 8.27 2.00
C PRO A 165 5.65 9.65 1.93
N CYS A 166 5.74 10.32 0.79
CA CYS A 166 5.12 11.62 0.56
C CYS A 166 3.59 11.53 0.58
N ILE A 167 3.01 10.54 -0.11
CA ILE A 167 1.56 10.31 -0.12
C ILE A 167 1.06 9.99 1.29
N ILE A 168 1.76 9.12 2.02
CA ILE A 168 1.42 8.78 3.40
C ILE A 168 1.48 10.03 4.29
N ALA A 169 2.53 10.84 4.19
CA ALA A 169 2.67 12.07 4.96
C ALA A 169 1.52 13.06 4.69
N ILE A 170 1.12 13.23 3.43
CA ILE A 170 -0.01 14.09 3.05
C ILE A 170 -1.32 13.53 3.58
N LEU A 171 -1.56 12.22 3.43
CA LEU A 171 -2.78 11.59 3.94
C LEU A 171 -2.90 11.71 5.46
N TYR A 172 -1.81 11.53 6.20
CA TYR A 172 -1.79 11.77 7.64
C TYR A 172 -2.07 13.24 7.99
N ALA A 173 -1.48 14.18 7.26
CA ALA A 173 -1.71 15.61 7.49
C ALA A 173 -3.16 16.02 7.21
N VAL A 174 -3.80 15.45 6.19
CA VAL A 174 -5.17 15.78 5.79
C VAL A 174 -6.22 15.05 6.65
N ALA A 175 -5.94 13.82 7.10
CA ALA A 175 -6.91 13.03 7.87
C ALA A 175 -7.12 13.52 9.31
N ASP A 176 -6.22 14.34 9.86
CA ASP A 176 -6.26 14.76 11.28
C ASP A 176 -6.70 16.23 11.48
N GLN A 177 -6.85 17.03 10.42
CA GLN A 177 -7.09 18.48 10.53
C GLN A 177 -8.49 18.94 10.09
N GLU A 178 -9.53 18.42 10.73
CA GLU A 178 -10.80 19.15 10.80
C GLU A 178 -10.87 19.87 12.16
N GLY A 179 -10.62 21.17 12.16
CA GLY A 179 -10.84 22.04 13.32
C GLY A 179 -12.34 22.24 13.58
N ALA A 180 -12.69 22.47 14.84
CA ALA A 180 -14.06 22.78 15.25
C ALA A 180 -14.40 24.25 14.96
N SER A 181 -15.69 24.52 14.67
CA SER A 181 -16.17 25.90 14.54
C SER A 181 -16.12 26.63 15.88
N LYS A 182 -16.14 27.96 15.87
CA LYS A 182 -16.15 28.74 17.11
C LYS A 182 -17.42 28.44 17.92
N GLU A 183 -18.53 28.24 17.23
CA GLU A 183 -19.82 27.90 17.82
C GLU A 183 -19.80 26.53 18.52
N ASP A 184 -19.11 25.53 17.96
CA ASP A 184 -18.95 24.22 18.58
C ASP A 184 -18.05 24.31 19.84
N ILE A 185 -16.99 25.11 19.78
CA ILE A 185 -16.08 25.32 20.92
C ILE A 185 -16.79 26.09 22.04
N ASP A 186 -17.58 27.11 21.71
CA ASP A 186 -18.30 27.92 22.69
C ASP A 186 -19.41 27.15 23.43
N GLN A 187 -19.91 26.05 22.87
CA GLN A 187 -20.86 25.14 23.53
C GLN A 187 -20.23 24.23 24.59
N LEU A 188 -18.90 24.11 24.63
CA LEU A 188 -18.21 23.28 25.62
C LEU A 188 -18.29 23.89 27.02
N VAL A 189 -18.43 23.02 28.04
CA VAL A 189 -18.59 23.42 29.44
C VAL A 189 -17.38 24.21 29.94
N LYS A 190 -17.66 25.30 30.65
CA LYS A 190 -16.64 26.15 31.28
C LYS A 190 -16.72 26.03 32.79
N PHE A 191 -15.56 26.02 33.42
CA PHE A 191 -15.42 26.02 34.86
C PHE A 191 -14.52 27.17 35.30
N LYS A 192 -14.71 27.64 36.53
CA LYS A 192 -13.82 28.57 37.20
C LYS A 192 -13.05 27.84 38.27
N PHE A 193 -11.72 27.90 38.21
CA PHE A 193 -10.86 27.21 39.17
C PHE A 193 -10.59 28.06 40.41
N ARG A 194 -10.49 27.41 41.57
CA ARG A 194 -10.02 27.98 42.83
C ARG A 194 -9.12 26.98 43.52
N ARG A 195 -7.91 27.37 43.88
CA ARG A 195 -6.95 26.58 44.64
C ARG A 195 -7.51 26.27 46.02
N ALA A 196 -7.28 25.05 46.49
CA ALA A 196 -7.64 24.68 47.85
C ALA A 196 -6.72 25.44 48.81
N SER A 197 -7.30 26.16 49.77
CA SER A 197 -6.52 26.79 50.84
C SER A 197 -6.15 25.74 51.89
N ASP A 198 -4.96 25.85 52.48
CA ASP A 198 -4.45 24.94 53.54
C ASP A 198 -5.39 24.77 54.75
N ASN A 199 -6.39 25.65 54.87
CA ASN A 199 -7.32 25.74 55.99
C ASN A 199 -8.67 25.02 55.77
N GLU A 200 -8.99 24.58 54.55
CA GLU A 200 -10.23 23.85 54.23
C GLU A 200 -9.96 22.36 54.05
N LYS A 201 -9.48 21.70 55.12
CA LYS A 201 -9.47 20.23 55.20
C LYS A 201 -10.90 19.71 55.32
N LEU A 202 -11.57 19.53 54.18
CA LEU A 202 -12.77 18.69 54.12
C LEU A 202 -12.36 17.27 54.50
N ALA A 203 -12.93 16.79 55.61
CA ALA A 203 -12.68 15.47 56.16
C ALA A 203 -13.34 14.41 55.27
N VAL A 204 -12.59 13.87 54.32
CA VAL A 204 -12.88 12.59 53.68
C VAL A 204 -11.62 11.75 53.76
N GLY A 205 -11.77 10.53 54.28
CA GLY A 205 -10.66 9.63 54.60
C GLY A 205 -9.93 9.12 53.36
N ASP A 206 -8.62 8.97 53.57
CA ASP A 206 -7.59 8.39 52.69
C ASP A 206 -7.24 9.16 51.39
N GLN A 207 -5.97 9.58 51.32
CA GLN A 207 -5.17 10.00 50.14
C GLN A 207 -5.53 11.27 49.34
N GLU A 208 -4.45 11.96 48.93
CA GLU A 208 -4.34 13.14 48.04
C GLU A 208 -4.72 14.52 48.62
N THR A 209 -3.73 15.42 48.67
CA THR A 209 -3.94 16.84 48.95
C THR A 209 -4.68 17.50 47.79
N PRO A 210 -5.85 18.12 48.02
CA PRO A 210 -6.62 18.74 46.95
C PRO A 210 -5.81 19.88 46.32
N GLY A 211 -5.67 19.85 44.98
CA GLY A 211 -5.02 20.90 44.20
C GLY A 211 -5.92 22.12 44.03
N GLY A 212 -7.23 21.90 43.93
CA GLY A 212 -8.25 22.95 43.89
C GLY A 212 -9.63 22.42 43.54
N ILE A 213 -10.58 23.34 43.44
CA ILE A 213 -11.98 23.09 43.10
C ILE A 213 -12.27 23.84 41.80
N MET A 214 -12.87 23.15 40.83
CA MET A 214 -13.43 23.77 39.65
C MET A 214 -14.95 23.82 39.76
N THR A 215 -15.53 25.01 39.60
CA THR A 215 -16.97 25.24 39.72
C THR A 215 -17.54 25.60 38.36
N GLU A 216 -18.61 24.92 37.93
CA GLU A 216 -19.25 25.14 36.63
C GLU A 216 -19.76 26.58 36.48
N CYS A 217 -19.58 27.16 35.30
CA CYS A 217 -20.02 28.51 34.97
C CYS A 217 -21.38 28.51 34.26
N GLY A 218 -22.28 29.43 34.64
CA GLY A 218 -23.48 29.76 33.86
C GLY A 218 -24.70 28.88 34.12
N THR A 219 -24.73 28.14 35.24
CA THR A 219 -25.88 27.33 35.67
C THR A 219 -26.40 27.78 37.05
N ASP A 220 -27.70 27.63 37.31
CA ASP A 220 -28.33 27.98 38.60
C ASP A 220 -27.94 27.02 39.73
N SER A 221 -27.38 25.85 39.38
CA SER A 221 -26.92 24.80 40.29
C SER A 221 -25.57 24.25 39.82
N PRO A 222 -24.46 24.95 40.11
CA PRO A 222 -23.15 24.62 39.55
C PRO A 222 -22.60 23.32 40.13
N ILE A 223 -22.05 22.48 39.24
CA ILE A 223 -21.32 21.28 39.63
C ILE A 223 -19.90 21.68 40.07
N GLU A 224 -19.42 21.12 41.17
CA GLU A 224 -18.06 21.29 41.66
C GLU A 224 -17.26 19.99 41.51
N HIS A 225 -16.09 20.07 40.89
CA HIS A 225 -15.13 18.96 40.85
C HIS A 225 -13.88 19.33 41.65
N VAL A 226 -13.51 18.46 42.59
CA VAL A 226 -12.25 18.57 43.32
C VAL A 226 -11.16 17.92 42.48
N LEU A 227 -10.13 18.70 42.15
CA LEU A 227 -8.94 18.22 41.46
C LEU A 227 -7.84 17.86 42.47
N SER A 228 -7.12 16.79 42.19
CA SER A 228 -5.87 16.47 42.86
C SER A 228 -4.80 17.54 42.55
N GLN A 229 -3.70 17.54 43.30
CA GLN A 229 -2.59 18.43 43.00
C GLN A 229 -1.93 18.13 41.63
N GLU A 230 -1.95 16.86 41.20
CA GLU A 230 -1.36 16.41 39.94
C GLU A 230 -2.23 16.80 38.74
N ASP A 231 -3.55 16.82 38.91
CA ASP A 231 -4.50 17.18 37.86
C ASP A 231 -4.71 18.71 37.75
N ALA A 232 -4.23 19.51 38.71
CA ALA A 232 -4.37 20.97 38.72
C ALA A 232 -3.39 21.69 37.76
N GLU A 233 -3.09 21.12 36.59
CA GLU A 233 -2.28 21.75 35.55
C GLU A 233 -2.88 21.62 34.13
N CYS A 234 -2.48 22.54 33.25
CA CYS A 234 -2.83 22.50 31.84
C CYS A 234 -1.71 21.78 31.05
N CYS A 235 -2.00 20.61 30.47
CA CYS A 235 -0.98 19.89 29.70
C CYS A 235 -0.56 20.58 28.39
N ILE A 236 -1.28 21.61 27.94
CA ILE A 236 -0.96 22.33 26.70
C ILE A 236 0.16 23.35 26.94
N CYS A 237 0.11 24.08 28.07
CA CYS A 237 1.12 25.08 28.43
C CYS A 237 2.04 24.63 29.56
N LEU A 238 1.80 23.44 30.14
CA LEU A 238 2.55 22.84 31.25
C LEU A 238 2.61 23.76 32.47
N SER A 239 1.51 24.45 32.76
CA SER A 239 1.41 25.41 33.87
C SER A 239 0.25 25.04 34.78
N SER A 240 0.47 25.14 36.10
CA SER A 240 -0.59 24.97 37.11
C SER A 240 -1.70 26.00 36.94
N TYR A 241 -2.90 25.67 37.42
CA TYR A 241 -4.03 26.58 37.38
C TYR A 241 -3.94 27.69 38.45
N ASP A 242 -4.26 28.92 38.02
CA ASP A 242 -4.34 30.09 38.88
C ASP A 242 -5.78 30.32 39.39
N ASP A 243 -5.91 30.99 40.54
CA ASP A 243 -7.21 31.32 41.10
C ASP A 243 -8.05 32.19 40.16
N GLY A 244 -9.29 31.74 39.93
CA GLY A 244 -10.26 32.42 39.09
C GLY A 244 -10.07 32.23 37.60
N VAL A 245 -9.10 31.42 37.15
CA VAL A 245 -8.91 31.11 35.73
C VAL A 245 -10.08 30.29 35.17
N GLU A 246 -10.44 30.55 33.92
CA GLU A 246 -11.46 29.79 33.20
C GLU A 246 -10.86 28.56 32.54
N LEU A 247 -11.37 27.41 32.93
CA LEU A 247 -11.06 26.11 32.36
C LEU A 247 -12.20 25.67 31.45
N ARG A 248 -11.86 24.90 30.42
CA ARG A 248 -12.82 24.27 29.53
C ARG A 248 -12.67 22.77 29.64
N GLU A 249 -13.78 22.09 29.89
CA GLU A 249 -13.85 20.64 29.90
C GLU A 249 -14.36 20.12 28.54
N LEU A 250 -13.69 19.12 27.99
CA LEU A 250 -14.09 18.45 26.76
C LEU A 250 -15.06 17.30 27.08
N PRO A 251 -15.86 16.78 26.12
CA PRO A 251 -16.83 15.70 26.36
C PRO A 251 -16.21 14.38 26.83
N CYS A 252 -14.89 14.24 26.73
CA CYS A 252 -14.14 13.12 27.28
C CYS A 252 -13.73 13.31 28.76
N GLY A 253 -14.13 14.41 29.41
CA GLY A 253 -13.82 14.74 30.80
C GLY A 253 -12.44 15.39 31.05
N HIS A 254 -11.66 15.68 30.00
CA HIS A 254 -10.36 16.35 30.16
C HIS A 254 -10.53 17.87 30.15
N HIS A 255 -9.82 18.57 31.03
CA HIS A 255 -9.90 20.01 31.18
C HIS A 255 -8.58 20.72 30.85
N PHE A 256 -8.68 21.96 30.37
CA PHE A 256 -7.55 22.79 29.98
C PHE A 256 -7.90 24.28 30.18
N HIS A 257 -6.91 25.18 30.15
CA HIS A 257 -7.20 26.60 30.00
C HIS A 257 -8.02 26.86 28.74
N CYS A 258 -9.09 27.66 28.83
CA CYS A 258 -9.92 28.02 27.66
C CYS A 258 -9.04 28.55 26.51
N THR A 259 -8.13 29.47 26.81
CA THR A 259 -7.24 30.09 25.80
C THR A 259 -6.28 29.12 25.13
N CYS A 260 -5.89 28.03 25.82
CA CYS A 260 -4.99 27.02 25.28
C CYS A 260 -5.75 26.03 24.39
N VAL A 261 -6.85 25.48 24.90
CA VAL A 261 -7.60 24.46 24.18
C VAL A 261 -8.41 25.02 23.02
N ASP A 262 -8.91 26.26 23.10
CA ASP A 262 -9.65 26.88 22.00
C ASP A 262 -8.75 27.04 20.76
N LYS A 263 -7.49 27.47 20.96
CA LYS A 263 -6.48 27.54 19.88
C LYS A 263 -6.19 26.18 19.27
N TRP A 264 -6.11 25.14 20.10
CA TRP A 264 -5.90 23.77 19.64
C TRP A 264 -7.11 23.27 18.82
N LEU A 265 -8.32 23.46 19.33
CA LEU A 265 -9.56 22.97 18.75
C LEU A 265 -9.89 23.61 17.41
N HIS A 266 -9.46 24.85 17.18
CA HIS A 266 -9.53 25.48 15.86
C HIS A 266 -8.65 24.80 14.80
N ILE A 267 -7.63 24.04 15.20
CA ILE A 267 -6.74 23.30 14.29
C ILE A 267 -7.14 21.83 14.22
N ASN A 268 -7.46 21.22 15.36
CA ASN A 268 -7.86 19.82 15.47
C ASN A 268 -9.04 19.70 16.44
N ALA A 269 -10.21 19.24 15.98
CA ALA A 269 -11.39 19.03 16.82
C ALA A 269 -11.28 17.81 17.79
N THR A 270 -10.06 17.42 18.17
CA THR A 270 -9.78 16.26 19.02
C THR A 270 -9.07 16.66 20.30
N CYS A 271 -9.35 15.94 21.39
CA CYS A 271 -8.68 16.15 22.67
C CYS A 271 -7.16 15.93 22.56
N PRO A 272 -6.30 16.85 23.05
CA PRO A 272 -4.85 16.69 23.04
C PRO A 272 -4.36 15.41 23.74
N LEU A 273 -5.07 14.99 24.80
CA LEU A 273 -4.69 13.86 25.65
C LEU A 273 -5.14 12.50 25.08
N CYS A 274 -6.42 12.37 24.72
CA CYS A 274 -7.01 11.06 24.36
C CYS A 274 -7.48 10.95 22.90
N LYS A 275 -7.32 11.99 22.08
CA LYS A 275 -7.76 12.05 20.68
C LYS A 275 -9.28 11.89 20.46
N TYR A 276 -10.08 11.99 21.51
CA TYR A 276 -11.55 11.99 21.39
C TYR A 276 -12.02 13.22 20.59
N ASN A 277 -12.86 13.01 19.58
CA ASN A 277 -13.39 14.08 18.72
C ASN A 277 -14.60 14.76 19.37
N ILE A 278 -14.52 16.07 19.60
CA ILE A 278 -15.56 16.84 20.31
C ILE A 278 -16.87 16.91 19.51
N LEU A 279 -16.80 16.86 18.18
CA LEU A 279 -17.95 16.91 17.27
C LEU A 279 -18.73 15.58 17.20
N LYS A 280 -18.21 14.52 17.82
CA LYS A 280 -18.91 13.23 17.86
C LYS A 280 -20.11 13.27 18.80
N SER A 281 -20.05 14.07 19.87
CA SER A 281 -21.15 14.26 20.82
C SER A 281 -22.34 14.99 20.19
N SER A 282 -22.09 16.04 19.39
CA SER A 282 -23.14 16.88 18.79
C SER A 282 -23.92 16.25 17.62
N ARG A 283 -23.45 15.11 17.07
CA ARG A 283 -24.18 14.35 16.04
C ARG A 283 -25.13 13.31 16.61
N GLN A 284 -24.88 12.79 17.80
CA GLN A 284 -25.70 11.74 18.41
C GLN A 284 -27.03 12.28 18.96
N ASP A 285 -27.06 13.55 19.39
CA ASP A 285 -28.29 14.23 19.83
C ASP A 285 -29.19 14.73 18.69
N ARG A 286 -28.76 14.67 17.41
CA ARG A 286 -29.57 15.10 16.26
C ARG A 286 -30.29 13.96 15.52
N GLU A 287 -29.99 12.71 15.81
CA GLU A 287 -30.66 11.55 15.20
C GLU A 287 -31.83 11.00 16.04
N GLU A 288 -32.03 11.49 17.28
CA GLU A 288 -33.14 11.10 18.17
C GLU A 288 -34.22 12.18 18.37
N VAL A 289 -34.33 13.17 17.47
CA VAL A 289 -35.46 14.15 17.45
C VAL A 289 -36.38 13.94 16.26
#